data_AF-A2FII4-F1
#
_entry.id   AF-A2FII4-F1
#
_cell.length_a   1.000
_cell.length_b   1.000
_cell.length_c   1.000
_cell.angle_alpha   90.00
_cell.angle_beta   90.00
_cell.angle_gamma   90.00
#
_symmetry.space_group_name_H-M   'P 1'
#
loop_
_entity.id
_entity.type
_entity.pdbx_description
1 polymer ?
#
loop_
_entity_poly.entity_id
_entity_poly.type
_entity_poly.pdbx_seq_one_letter_code
_entity_poly.pdbx_strand_id
1 'polypeptide(L)'
;MGVPIERFDIDPKNKYFKSDGKILYSGNQNNTLHFVSSITSGSFTIPLFVTQVNKNCFRGCTVSNIEIHPNLRSIDQYAFCGTHISTFTYNSLITRIEALTFLQCSNLETVEVNDKIVFIGHSCFQSCPKLKNIRLPSSLVEIGDSAFAGCTVLNDLIIPASLVTMGASVFKDVRSSFVLNYTLNSRFLMENGLFYQDDKRVLSGYFDKGEKAITIRSECTTVSNLVFTSATIQTVTFSNSPELNVGDNVFTESQVKTINFPSTLKKLGKQCFRNCLQLEKVSFPGTMITEIPEECFINCPKLKSITLPKSITTVIRLF
;
A
#
# COMPACT_ATOMS: atom_id res chain seq x y z
N MET A 1 10.80 -9.62 -12.90
CA MET A 1 11.79 -10.70 -13.18
C MET A 1 13.17 -10.19 -12.81
N GLY A 2 13.98 -11.02 -12.14
CA GLY A 2 15.37 -10.71 -11.80
C GLY A 2 16.29 -10.79 -13.02
N VAL A 3 17.53 -10.33 -12.88
CA VAL A 3 18.55 -10.49 -13.94
C VAL A 3 19.13 -11.91 -13.82
N PRO A 4 19.16 -12.72 -14.90
CA PRO A 4 19.59 -14.12 -14.84
C PRO A 4 21.12 -14.26 -14.81
N ILE A 5 21.80 -13.50 -13.95
CA ILE A 5 23.25 -13.61 -13.79
C ILE A 5 23.54 -14.87 -12.99
N GLU A 6 24.23 -15.81 -13.63
CA GLU A 6 24.60 -17.08 -13.01
C GLU A 6 25.95 -17.01 -12.28
N ARG A 7 26.87 -16.21 -12.82
CA ARG A 7 28.26 -16.13 -12.35
C ARG A 7 28.85 -14.71 -12.45
N PHE A 8 29.77 -14.40 -11.54
CA PHE A 8 30.62 -13.21 -11.55
C PHE A 8 32.09 -13.61 -11.64
N ASP A 9 32.78 -13.12 -12.66
CA ASP A 9 34.23 -13.18 -12.75
C ASP A 9 34.79 -11.76 -12.57
N ILE A 10 35.59 -11.58 -11.53
CA ILE A 10 36.12 -10.26 -11.13
C ILE A 10 37.59 -10.17 -11.52
N ASP A 11 37.96 -9.13 -12.26
CA ASP A 11 39.37 -8.84 -12.59
C ASP A 11 40.21 -8.82 -11.29
N PRO A 12 41.34 -9.55 -11.21
CA PRO A 12 42.20 -9.57 -10.02
C PRO A 12 42.65 -8.19 -9.52
N LYS A 13 42.70 -7.19 -10.41
CA LYS A 13 43.06 -5.79 -10.09
C LYS A 13 41.88 -4.99 -9.51
N ASN A 14 40.66 -5.52 -9.54
CA ASN A 14 39.51 -4.86 -8.96
C ASN A 14 39.58 -4.91 -7.42
N LYS A 15 39.76 -3.74 -6.81
CA LYS A 15 39.86 -3.57 -5.36
C LYS A 15 38.52 -3.29 -4.66
N TYR A 16 37.43 -3.15 -5.42
CA TYR A 16 36.13 -2.71 -4.91
C TYR A 16 35.13 -3.85 -4.75
N PHE A 17 35.27 -4.90 -5.55
CA PHE A 17 34.36 -6.04 -5.56
C PHE A 17 35.11 -7.33 -5.31
N LYS A 18 34.43 -8.27 -4.65
CA LYS A 18 34.87 -9.65 -4.49
C LYS A 18 33.73 -10.59 -4.83
N SER A 19 34.06 -11.78 -5.32
CA SER A 19 33.08 -12.80 -5.60
C SER A 19 33.63 -14.20 -5.31
N ASP A 20 32.75 -15.11 -4.92
CA ASP A 20 32.99 -16.55 -4.85
C ASP A 20 32.52 -17.28 -6.14
N GLY A 21 32.19 -16.52 -7.18
CA GLY A 21 31.59 -16.98 -8.41
C GLY A 21 30.08 -16.74 -8.46
N LYS A 22 29.32 -16.97 -7.38
CA LYS A 22 27.85 -16.81 -7.36
C LYS A 22 27.38 -15.54 -6.67
N ILE A 23 28.19 -15.02 -5.76
CA ILE A 23 27.84 -13.89 -4.92
C ILE A 23 28.78 -12.74 -5.22
N LEU A 24 28.26 -11.53 -5.33
CA LEU A 24 29.05 -10.32 -5.45
C LEU A 24 29.01 -9.55 -4.13
N TYR A 25 30.19 -9.28 -3.59
CA TYR A 25 30.38 -8.47 -2.40
C TYR A 25 31.04 -7.13 -2.77
N SER A 26 30.75 -6.10 -1.98
CA SER A 26 31.27 -4.74 -2.14
C SER A 26 31.39 -4.06 -0.79
N GLY A 27 31.81 -2.79 -0.78
CA GLY A 27 31.92 -1.99 0.45
C GLY A 27 33.25 -2.18 1.18
N ASN A 28 33.38 -1.52 2.33
CA ASN A 28 34.61 -1.59 3.11
C ASN A 28 34.76 -3.00 3.68
N GLN A 29 35.90 -3.65 3.42
CA GLN A 29 36.14 -5.05 3.82
C GLN A 29 35.10 -6.04 3.26
N ASN A 30 34.44 -5.71 2.14
CA ASN A 30 33.39 -6.53 1.51
C ASN A 30 32.14 -6.74 2.37
N ASN A 31 31.85 -5.81 3.29
CA ASN A 31 30.73 -5.90 4.23
C ASN A 31 29.33 -5.69 3.61
N THR A 32 29.22 -5.47 2.30
CA THR A 32 27.94 -5.32 1.60
C THR A 32 27.73 -6.50 0.66
N LEU A 33 26.66 -7.26 0.89
CA LEU A 33 26.15 -8.24 -0.05
C LEU A 33 25.46 -7.50 -1.20
N HIS A 34 26.11 -7.46 -2.35
CA HIS A 34 25.70 -6.63 -3.48
C HIS A 34 24.73 -7.37 -4.40
N PHE A 35 25.01 -8.64 -4.68
CA PHE A 35 24.19 -9.45 -5.57
C PHE A 35 24.36 -10.94 -5.24
N VAL A 36 23.28 -11.69 -5.36
CA VAL A 36 23.27 -13.16 -5.29
C VAL A 36 22.73 -13.70 -6.61
N SER A 37 23.49 -14.61 -7.22
CA SER A 37 23.16 -15.29 -8.48
C SER A 37 21.75 -15.89 -8.46
N SER A 38 21.00 -15.72 -9.55
CA SER A 38 19.61 -16.18 -9.66
C SER A 38 19.45 -17.70 -9.57
N ILE A 39 20.52 -18.45 -9.83
CA ILE A 39 20.54 -19.92 -9.71
C ILE A 39 20.64 -20.37 -8.24
N THR A 40 20.86 -19.44 -7.30
CA THR A 40 20.91 -19.73 -5.87
C THR A 40 19.49 -20.09 -5.39
N SER A 41 19.36 -21.29 -4.83
CA SER A 41 18.12 -21.88 -4.36
C SER A 41 18.30 -22.50 -2.97
N GLY A 42 17.20 -22.89 -2.33
CA GLY A 42 17.23 -23.47 -0.98
C GLY A 42 17.48 -22.42 0.10
N SER A 43 18.24 -22.80 1.14
CA SER A 43 18.58 -21.92 2.26
C SER A 43 19.84 -21.11 1.96
N PHE A 44 19.85 -19.83 2.34
CA PHE A 44 21.00 -18.95 2.25
C PHE A 44 21.28 -18.29 3.60
N THR A 45 22.49 -18.49 4.14
CA THR A 45 22.94 -17.82 5.37
C THR A 45 23.81 -16.61 5.01
N ILE A 46 23.40 -15.42 5.46
CA ILE A 46 24.19 -14.19 5.26
C ILE A 46 25.49 -14.30 6.08
N PRO A 47 26.67 -14.14 5.46
CA PRO A 47 27.95 -14.25 6.18
C PRO A 47 28.12 -13.19 7.28
N LEU A 48 28.71 -13.57 8.42
CA LEU A 48 28.82 -12.72 9.62
C LEU A 48 29.49 -11.34 9.41
N PHE A 49 30.36 -11.21 8.40
CA PHE A 49 31.05 -9.96 8.07
C PHE A 49 30.17 -8.99 7.27
N VAL A 50 29.04 -9.46 6.72
CA VAL A 50 28.10 -8.63 5.96
C VAL A 50 27.26 -7.80 6.92
N THR A 51 27.31 -6.48 6.80
CA THR A 51 26.48 -5.56 7.58
C THR A 51 25.36 -4.95 6.77
N GLN A 52 25.33 -5.13 5.45
CA GLN A 52 24.32 -4.57 4.55
C GLN A 52 23.93 -5.54 3.44
N VAL A 53 22.63 -5.70 3.19
CA VAL A 53 22.08 -6.30 1.96
C VAL A 53 21.64 -5.17 1.03
N ASN A 54 22.27 -5.07 -0.15
CA ASN A 54 22.03 -3.98 -1.08
C ASN A 54 20.69 -4.14 -1.84
N LYS A 55 20.31 -3.07 -2.54
CA LYS A 55 19.14 -2.98 -3.39
C LYS A 55 19.15 -4.09 -4.44
N ASN A 56 18.02 -4.80 -4.59
CA ASN A 56 17.85 -5.92 -5.51
C ASN A 56 18.74 -7.16 -5.26
N CYS A 57 19.43 -7.28 -4.13
CA CYS A 57 20.46 -8.31 -3.90
C CYS A 57 20.02 -9.75 -4.24
N PHE A 58 18.81 -10.15 -3.85
CA PHE A 58 18.23 -11.48 -4.13
C PHE A 58 17.07 -11.42 -5.13
N ARG A 59 16.90 -10.32 -5.87
CA ARG A 59 15.70 -10.12 -6.69
C ARG A 59 15.58 -11.21 -7.76
N GLY A 60 14.48 -11.96 -7.69
CA GLY A 60 14.21 -13.10 -8.58
C GLY A 60 15.01 -14.38 -8.28
N CYS A 61 15.72 -14.45 -7.16
CA CYS A 61 16.32 -15.70 -6.68
C CYS A 61 15.23 -16.70 -6.27
N THR A 62 15.54 -17.99 -6.34
CA THR A 62 14.63 -19.08 -5.92
C THR A 62 14.90 -19.57 -4.50
N VAL A 63 15.65 -18.79 -3.71
CA VAL A 63 15.89 -19.05 -2.29
C VAL A 63 14.56 -19.18 -1.54
N SER A 64 14.47 -20.22 -0.71
CA SER A 64 13.29 -20.57 0.09
C SER A 64 13.45 -20.19 1.57
N ASN A 65 14.68 -19.89 2.00
CA ASN A 65 14.98 -19.41 3.35
C ASN A 65 16.21 -18.49 3.32
N ILE A 66 16.19 -17.42 4.11
CA ILE A 66 17.32 -16.52 4.29
C ILE A 66 17.56 -16.33 5.79
N GLU A 67 18.73 -16.76 6.25
CA GLU A 67 19.16 -16.60 7.64
C GLU A 67 20.03 -15.37 7.78
N ILE A 68 19.61 -14.43 8.62
CA ILE A 68 20.39 -13.24 8.95
C ILE A 68 21.02 -13.39 10.33
N HIS A 69 22.16 -12.72 10.55
CA HIS A 69 22.89 -12.74 11.82
C HIS A 69 22.71 -11.43 12.61
N PRO A 70 23.06 -11.38 13.92
CA PRO A 70 22.83 -10.21 14.77
C PRO A 70 23.57 -8.92 14.37
N ASN A 71 24.61 -9.01 13.52
CA ASN A 71 25.40 -7.84 13.10
C ASN A 71 24.90 -7.18 11.81
N LEU A 72 23.89 -7.75 11.13
CA LEU A 72 23.31 -7.14 9.93
C LEU A 72 22.58 -5.85 10.32
N ARG A 73 22.88 -4.73 9.64
CA ARG A 73 22.39 -3.40 10.01
C ARG A 73 21.34 -2.86 9.07
N SER A 74 21.39 -3.22 7.79
CA SER A 74 20.43 -2.74 6.80
C SER A 74 20.13 -3.75 5.70
N ILE A 75 18.91 -3.64 5.18
CA ILE A 75 18.38 -4.38 4.04
C ILE A 75 17.67 -3.36 3.17
N ASP A 76 18.17 -3.15 1.96
CA ASP A 76 17.72 -2.07 1.09
C ASP A 76 16.55 -2.51 0.19
N GLN A 77 15.98 -1.54 -0.52
CA GLN A 77 14.79 -1.71 -1.36
C GLN A 77 14.92 -2.88 -2.35
N TYR A 78 13.82 -3.59 -2.60
CA TYR A 78 13.79 -4.76 -3.49
C TYR A 78 14.74 -5.91 -3.13
N ALA A 79 15.41 -5.91 -1.98
CA ALA A 79 16.43 -6.91 -1.64
C ALA A 79 15.93 -8.34 -1.82
N PHE A 80 14.67 -8.65 -1.49
CA PHE A 80 14.08 -9.99 -1.59
C PHE A 80 12.90 -10.05 -2.56
N CYS A 81 12.72 -9.06 -3.44
CA CYS A 81 11.59 -8.98 -4.35
C CYS A 81 11.50 -10.23 -5.26
N GLY A 82 10.33 -10.87 -5.25
CA GLY A 82 10.05 -12.05 -6.06
C GLY A 82 10.79 -13.32 -5.63
N THR A 83 11.31 -13.38 -4.39
CA THR A 83 11.92 -14.60 -3.85
C THR A 83 10.85 -15.60 -3.38
N HIS A 84 11.27 -16.85 -3.12
CA HIS A 84 10.39 -17.94 -2.70
C HIS A 84 10.45 -18.20 -1.19
N ILE A 85 10.96 -17.25 -0.41
CA ILE A 85 11.06 -17.36 1.04
C ILE A 85 9.67 -17.56 1.65
N SER A 86 9.56 -18.46 2.63
CA SER A 86 8.31 -18.70 3.36
C SER A 86 8.26 -17.95 4.69
N THR A 87 9.41 -17.76 5.33
CA THR A 87 9.53 -17.02 6.59
C THR A 87 10.69 -16.03 6.53
N PHE A 88 10.59 -14.94 7.27
CA PHE A 88 11.69 -14.00 7.46
C PHE A 88 11.69 -13.41 8.87
N THR A 89 12.84 -13.45 9.54
CA THR A 89 13.00 -12.94 10.91
C THR A 89 14.01 -11.80 10.92
N TYR A 90 13.57 -10.61 11.32
CA TYR A 90 14.42 -9.43 11.51
C TYR A 90 15.24 -9.52 12.80
N ASN A 91 16.51 -9.11 12.74
CA ASN A 91 17.36 -8.99 13.93
C ASN A 91 17.09 -7.67 14.67
N SER A 92 17.72 -7.45 15.82
CA SER A 92 17.48 -6.29 16.68
C SER A 92 18.19 -4.98 16.29
N LEU A 93 18.97 -4.97 15.20
CA LEU A 93 19.68 -3.78 14.71
C LEU A 93 18.96 -3.09 13.54
N ILE A 94 18.11 -3.83 12.82
CA ILE A 94 17.33 -3.28 11.72
C ILE A 94 16.11 -2.52 12.28
N THR A 95 16.02 -1.23 11.97
CA THR A 95 14.96 -0.34 12.45
C THR A 95 13.96 0.04 11.36
N ARG A 96 14.14 -0.44 10.14
CA ARG A 96 13.32 -0.09 8.97
C ARG A 96 13.13 -1.29 8.07
N ILE A 97 11.92 -1.44 7.56
CA ILE A 97 11.62 -2.34 6.45
C ILE A 97 11.50 -1.47 5.21
N GLU A 98 12.50 -1.51 4.33
CA GLU A 98 12.55 -0.62 3.18
C GLU A 98 11.49 -0.95 2.13
N ALA A 99 11.19 0.02 1.27
CA ALA A 99 10.17 -0.11 0.24
C ALA A 99 10.43 -1.31 -0.69
N LEU A 100 9.34 -1.99 -1.06
CA LEU A 100 9.32 -3.11 -2.02
C LEU A 100 10.24 -4.30 -1.65
N THR A 101 10.71 -4.39 -0.40
CA THR A 101 11.67 -5.40 0.05
C THR A 101 11.19 -6.83 -0.25
N PHE A 102 9.91 -7.13 -0.01
CA PHE A 102 9.30 -8.43 -0.24
C PHE A 102 8.22 -8.41 -1.33
N LEU A 103 8.23 -7.40 -2.22
CA LEU A 103 7.25 -7.32 -3.31
C LEU A 103 7.22 -8.66 -4.09
N GLN A 104 6.03 -9.22 -4.27
CA GLN A 104 5.80 -10.48 -5.00
C GLN A 104 6.47 -11.73 -4.41
N CYS A 105 6.78 -11.75 -3.10
CA CYS A 105 7.20 -12.99 -2.43
C CYS A 105 6.00 -13.94 -2.27
N SER A 106 5.71 -14.73 -3.31
CA SER A 106 4.48 -15.53 -3.43
C SER A 106 4.32 -16.65 -2.39
N ASN A 107 5.41 -17.01 -1.72
CA ASN A 107 5.43 -18.04 -0.69
C ASN A 107 5.55 -17.49 0.74
N LEU A 108 5.74 -16.17 0.92
CA LEU A 108 5.97 -15.60 2.24
C LEU A 108 4.72 -15.71 3.10
N GLU A 109 4.81 -16.46 4.20
CA GLU A 109 3.72 -16.77 5.12
C GLU A 109 3.85 -16.03 6.45
N THR A 110 5.09 -15.87 6.94
CA THR A 110 5.37 -15.27 8.25
C THR A 110 6.53 -14.29 8.19
N VAL A 111 6.34 -13.11 8.79
CA VAL A 111 7.40 -12.12 8.99
C VAL A 111 7.46 -11.78 10.47
N GLU A 112 8.58 -12.12 11.10
CA GLU A 112 8.88 -11.78 12.48
C GLU A 112 9.68 -10.49 12.52
N VAL A 113 9.07 -9.45 13.05
CA VAL A 113 9.69 -8.14 13.23
C VAL A 113 10.24 -7.97 14.64
N ASN A 114 11.20 -7.08 14.82
CA ASN A 114 11.67 -6.67 16.14
C ASN A 114 10.97 -5.37 16.60
N ASP A 115 10.96 -5.12 17.91
CA ASP A 115 10.30 -3.96 18.52
C ASP A 115 10.95 -2.59 18.27
N LYS A 116 12.03 -2.50 17.47
CA LYS A 116 12.70 -1.25 17.09
C LYS A 116 12.40 -0.80 15.66
N ILE A 117 11.58 -1.55 14.91
CA ILE A 117 11.19 -1.15 13.56
C ILE A 117 10.19 0.01 13.64
N VAL A 118 10.61 1.17 13.12
CA VAL A 118 9.81 2.41 13.13
C VAL A 118 9.09 2.66 11.81
N PHE A 119 9.44 1.93 10.74
CA PHE A 119 8.96 2.20 9.39
C PHE A 119 8.78 0.92 8.57
N ILE A 120 7.65 0.83 7.86
CA ILE A 120 7.40 -0.15 6.79
C ILE A 120 7.18 0.62 5.49
N GLY A 121 8.05 0.41 4.51
CA GLY A 121 8.03 1.14 3.24
C GLY A 121 6.86 0.78 2.32
N HIS A 122 6.64 1.64 1.34
CA HIS A 122 5.59 1.45 0.35
C HIS A 122 5.76 0.12 -0.41
N SER A 123 4.64 -0.54 -0.73
CA SER A 123 4.56 -1.82 -1.45
C SER A 123 5.43 -2.94 -0.87
N CYS A 124 5.87 -2.86 0.39
CA CYS A 124 6.84 -3.78 0.96
C CYS A 124 6.43 -5.25 0.85
N PHE A 125 5.18 -5.57 1.20
CA PHE A 125 4.60 -6.91 1.12
C PHE A 125 3.52 -7.00 0.03
N GLN A 126 3.55 -6.10 -0.96
CA GLN A 126 2.57 -6.11 -2.02
C GLN A 126 2.64 -7.43 -2.80
N SER A 127 1.48 -8.01 -3.10
CA SER A 127 1.34 -9.29 -3.80
C SER A 127 2.08 -10.45 -3.09
N CYS A 128 2.03 -10.47 -1.76
CA CYS A 128 2.39 -11.63 -0.93
C CYS A 128 1.12 -12.40 -0.52
N PRO A 129 0.48 -13.17 -1.42
CA PRO A 129 -0.85 -13.74 -1.20
C PRO A 129 -0.91 -14.77 -0.07
N LYS A 130 0.23 -15.31 0.39
CA LYS A 130 0.30 -16.26 1.50
C LYS A 130 0.63 -15.61 2.85
N LEU A 131 0.90 -14.30 2.91
CA LEU A 131 1.31 -13.65 4.15
C LEU A 131 0.14 -13.68 5.14
N LYS A 132 0.30 -14.50 6.17
CA LYS A 132 -0.71 -14.75 7.20
C LYS A 132 -0.33 -14.14 8.54
N ASN A 133 0.95 -14.22 8.90
CA ASN A 133 1.42 -13.86 10.23
C ASN A 133 2.43 -12.71 10.15
N ILE A 134 2.00 -11.50 10.51
CA ILE A 134 2.90 -10.38 10.79
C ILE A 134 2.34 -9.60 11.96
N ARG A 135 3.15 -9.39 12.99
CA ARG A 135 2.80 -8.51 14.12
C ARG A 135 3.40 -7.14 13.84
N LEU A 136 2.63 -6.08 13.97
CA LEU A 136 3.20 -4.73 13.88
C LEU A 136 3.96 -4.42 15.18
N PRO A 137 5.20 -3.91 15.10
CA PRO A 137 6.01 -3.66 16.29
C PRO A 137 5.51 -2.44 17.06
N SER A 138 5.75 -2.45 18.37
CA SER A 138 5.27 -1.40 19.28
C SER A 138 5.87 -0.01 19.02
N SER A 139 6.99 0.08 18.30
CA SER A 139 7.64 1.34 17.90
C SER A 139 7.29 1.84 16.49
N LEU A 140 6.41 1.13 15.77
CA LEU A 140 6.09 1.47 14.38
C LEU A 140 5.38 2.82 14.28
N VAL A 141 6.00 3.75 13.55
CA VAL A 141 5.47 5.12 13.36
C VAL A 141 4.74 5.26 12.03
N GLU A 142 5.21 4.58 10.98
CA GLU A 142 4.73 4.79 9.62
C GLU A 142 4.65 3.49 8.80
N ILE A 143 3.56 3.37 8.03
CA ILE A 143 3.37 2.35 6.99
C ILE A 143 3.12 3.07 5.65
N GLY A 144 3.95 2.80 4.64
CA GLY A 144 3.83 3.41 3.32
C GLY A 144 2.71 2.83 2.46
N ASP A 145 2.44 3.47 1.32
CA ASP A 145 1.36 3.12 0.39
C ASP A 145 1.39 1.65 -0.02
N SER A 146 0.22 1.01 -0.10
CA SER A 146 0.06 -0.37 -0.61
C SER A 146 0.93 -1.43 0.09
N ALA A 147 1.43 -1.17 1.30
CA ALA A 147 2.39 -2.04 1.97
C ALA A 147 1.91 -3.51 2.13
N PHE A 148 0.60 -3.73 2.30
CA PHE A 148 -0.03 -5.07 2.41
C PHE A 148 -1.02 -5.35 1.28
N ALA A 149 -0.93 -4.63 0.15
CA ALA A 149 -1.87 -4.79 -0.94
C ALA A 149 -1.74 -6.18 -1.59
N GLY A 150 -2.85 -6.91 -1.73
CA GLY A 150 -2.86 -8.28 -2.27
C GLY A 150 -2.36 -9.36 -1.29
N CYS A 151 -2.23 -9.06 0.00
CA CYS A 151 -2.06 -10.06 1.06
C CYS A 151 -3.40 -10.76 1.33
N THR A 152 -3.84 -11.61 0.40
CA THR A 152 -5.21 -12.14 0.33
C THR A 152 -5.60 -13.06 1.50
N VAL A 153 -4.64 -13.65 2.22
CA VAL A 153 -4.90 -14.51 3.39
C VAL A 153 -4.61 -13.84 4.74
N LEU A 154 -4.25 -12.54 4.75
CA LEU A 154 -4.01 -11.82 5.99
C LEU A 154 -5.30 -11.75 6.81
N ASN A 155 -5.25 -12.25 8.05
CA ASN A 155 -6.47 -12.44 8.85
C ASN A 155 -6.80 -11.24 9.72
N ASP A 156 -5.79 -10.71 10.41
CA ASP A 156 -5.94 -9.64 11.37
C ASP A 156 -4.63 -8.84 11.48
N LEU A 157 -4.76 -7.60 11.94
CA LEU A 157 -3.64 -6.78 12.39
C LEU A 157 -4.08 -5.91 13.56
N ILE A 158 -3.15 -5.73 14.49
CA ILE A 158 -3.29 -4.79 15.61
C ILE A 158 -2.47 -3.54 15.26
N ILE A 159 -3.13 -2.38 15.19
CA ILE A 159 -2.48 -1.09 15.02
C ILE A 159 -1.82 -0.69 16.34
N PRO A 160 -0.48 -0.49 16.38
CA PRO A 160 0.20 -0.09 17.60
C PRO A 160 -0.11 1.37 17.96
N ALA A 161 -0.02 1.71 19.24
CA ALA A 161 -0.29 3.06 19.76
C ALA A 161 0.63 4.14 19.18
N SER A 162 1.82 3.75 18.74
CA SER A 162 2.85 4.61 18.14
C SER A 162 2.59 4.96 16.67
N LEU A 163 1.71 4.24 15.97
CA LEU A 163 1.47 4.47 14.54
C LEU A 163 0.84 5.85 14.33
N VAL A 164 1.47 6.68 13.51
CA VAL A 164 1.01 8.03 13.20
C VAL A 164 0.41 8.08 11.80
N THR A 165 1.10 7.49 10.82
CA THR A 165 0.72 7.58 9.41
C THR A 165 0.59 6.22 8.76
N MET A 166 -0.42 6.10 7.89
CA MET A 166 -0.64 4.96 7.02
C MET A 166 -0.90 5.47 5.60
N GLY A 167 -0.21 4.89 4.62
CA GLY A 167 -0.33 5.26 3.22
C GLY A 167 -1.67 4.86 2.60
N ALA A 168 -1.87 5.29 1.36
CA ALA A 168 -3.04 4.93 0.57
C ALA A 168 -3.04 3.43 0.22
N SER A 169 -4.23 2.84 0.13
CA SER A 169 -4.44 1.48 -0.40
C SER A 169 -3.62 0.39 0.33
N VAL A 170 -3.21 0.61 1.58
CA VAL A 170 -2.37 -0.33 2.35
C VAL A 170 -2.95 -1.73 2.40
N PHE A 171 -4.28 -1.84 2.50
CA PHE A 171 -5.02 -3.10 2.56
C PHE A 171 -5.83 -3.37 1.29
N LYS A 172 -5.45 -2.81 0.14
CA LYS A 172 -6.13 -3.12 -1.12
C LYS A 172 -6.06 -4.62 -1.41
N ASP A 173 -7.16 -5.22 -1.88
CA ASP A 173 -7.25 -6.64 -2.22
C ASP A 173 -6.93 -7.61 -1.07
N VAL A 174 -7.04 -7.17 0.20
CA VAL A 174 -7.12 -8.12 1.33
C VAL A 174 -8.53 -8.71 1.41
N ARG A 175 -8.66 -9.90 2.00
CA ARG A 175 -9.97 -10.57 2.14
C ARG A 175 -10.96 -9.74 2.96
N SER A 176 -12.25 -9.84 2.64
CA SER A 176 -13.34 -9.13 3.34
C SER A 176 -13.51 -9.51 4.82
N SER A 177 -12.99 -10.67 5.22
CA SER A 177 -12.96 -11.15 6.62
C SER A 177 -11.75 -10.64 7.42
N PHE A 178 -10.92 -9.77 6.83
CA PHE A 178 -9.82 -9.12 7.52
C PHE A 178 -10.32 -8.25 8.69
N VAL A 179 -9.66 -8.37 9.84
CA VAL A 179 -9.99 -7.60 11.05
C VAL A 179 -8.85 -6.65 11.40
N LEU A 180 -9.12 -5.35 11.32
CA LEU A 180 -8.20 -4.32 11.77
C LEU A 180 -8.55 -3.86 13.19
N ASN A 181 -7.71 -4.20 14.16
CA ASN A 181 -7.86 -3.77 15.54
C ASN A 181 -7.11 -2.47 15.78
N TYR A 182 -7.85 -1.39 16.04
CA TYR A 182 -7.32 -0.05 16.29
C TYR A 182 -7.45 0.39 17.76
N THR A 183 -7.83 -0.48 18.70
CA THR A 183 -8.16 -0.07 20.08
C THR A 183 -6.99 0.56 20.84
N LEU A 184 -5.76 0.30 20.43
CA LEU A 184 -4.55 0.91 21.00
C LEU A 184 -4.24 2.29 20.41
N ASN A 185 -4.91 2.70 19.33
CA ASN A 185 -4.59 3.91 18.58
C ASN A 185 -5.83 4.70 18.17
N SER A 186 -6.08 5.80 18.87
CA SER A 186 -7.26 6.64 18.69
C SER A 186 -7.26 7.50 17.42
N ARG A 187 -6.13 7.57 16.69
CA ARG A 187 -6.01 8.32 15.42
C ARG A 187 -6.74 7.64 14.26
N PHE A 188 -6.91 6.33 14.36
CA PHE A 188 -7.57 5.51 13.36
C PHE A 188 -8.98 5.13 13.80
N LEU A 189 -9.84 4.86 12.82
CA LEU A 189 -11.19 4.37 13.06
C LEU A 189 -11.62 3.50 11.88
N MET A 190 -12.28 2.38 12.19
CA MET A 190 -13.00 1.57 11.21
C MET A 190 -14.49 1.51 11.58
N GLU A 191 -15.36 1.99 10.70
CA GLU A 191 -16.82 1.92 10.87
C GLU A 191 -17.50 1.57 9.54
N ASN A 192 -18.36 0.55 9.51
CA ASN A 192 -19.08 0.13 8.29
C ASN A 192 -18.17 -0.05 7.05
N GLY A 193 -16.98 -0.63 7.26
CA GLY A 193 -15.96 -0.81 6.23
C GLY A 193 -15.16 0.46 5.88
N LEU A 194 -15.53 1.63 6.38
CA LEU A 194 -14.83 2.90 6.16
C LEU A 194 -13.64 3.03 7.10
N PHE A 195 -12.46 3.17 6.52
CA PHE A 195 -11.21 3.32 7.23
C PHE A 195 -10.76 4.77 7.27
N TYR A 196 -10.81 5.36 8.46
CA TYR A 196 -10.37 6.71 8.69
C TYR A 196 -9.02 6.76 9.41
N GLN A 197 -8.22 7.74 9.03
CA GLN A 197 -6.92 8.08 9.61
C GLN A 197 -6.84 9.59 9.84
N ASP A 198 -5.67 10.07 10.29
CA ASP A 198 -5.40 11.49 10.56
C ASP A 198 -6.44 12.10 11.50
N ASP A 199 -6.52 11.57 12.72
CA ASP A 199 -7.54 11.92 13.71
C ASP A 199 -8.96 11.84 13.16
N LYS A 200 -9.18 10.84 12.30
CA LYS A 200 -10.45 10.48 11.66
C LYS A 200 -10.94 11.49 10.61
N ARG A 201 -10.05 12.39 10.15
CA ARG A 201 -10.38 13.41 9.14
C ARG A 201 -10.18 12.94 7.70
N VAL A 202 -9.41 11.87 7.49
CA VAL A 202 -9.09 11.34 6.16
C VAL A 202 -9.67 9.95 6.03
N LEU A 203 -10.64 9.76 5.13
CA LEU A 203 -11.11 8.44 4.69
C LEU A 203 -10.11 7.90 3.67
N SER A 204 -9.34 6.87 4.05
CA SER A 204 -8.22 6.33 3.25
C SER A 204 -8.47 4.95 2.66
N GLY A 205 -9.56 4.29 3.03
CA GLY A 205 -9.96 3.02 2.41
C GLY A 205 -11.41 2.63 2.70
N TYR A 206 -11.93 1.73 1.87
CA TYR A 206 -13.23 1.08 2.08
C TYR A 206 -13.08 -0.45 1.93
N PHE A 207 -13.45 -1.17 2.98
CA PHE A 207 -13.54 -2.62 3.00
C PHE A 207 -14.97 -3.00 2.68
N ASP A 208 -15.23 -3.28 1.41
CA ASP A 208 -16.55 -3.64 0.93
C ASP A 208 -17.05 -4.95 1.56
N LYS A 209 -18.09 -4.86 2.39
CA LYS A 209 -18.77 -6.02 3.00
C LYS A 209 -20.16 -6.24 2.42
N GLY A 210 -20.46 -5.62 1.28
CA GLY A 210 -21.74 -5.72 0.59
C GLY A 210 -22.80 -4.74 1.09
N GLU A 211 -22.42 -3.70 1.83
CA GLU A 211 -23.34 -2.63 2.19
C GLU A 211 -23.86 -1.92 0.92
N LYS A 212 -25.19 -1.77 0.81
CA LYS A 212 -25.77 -1.05 -0.32
C LYS A 212 -25.66 0.47 -0.18
N ALA A 213 -25.56 0.96 1.06
CA ALA A 213 -25.50 2.37 1.36
C ALA A 213 -24.57 2.64 2.55
N ILE A 214 -23.81 3.72 2.47
CA ILE A 214 -22.89 4.16 3.51
C ILE A 214 -23.00 5.68 3.73
N THR A 215 -22.65 6.11 4.94
CA THR A 215 -22.60 7.52 5.31
C THR A 215 -21.18 7.88 5.74
N ILE A 216 -20.59 8.87 5.07
CA ILE A 216 -19.30 9.45 5.45
C ILE A 216 -19.54 10.47 6.57
N ARG A 217 -18.79 10.36 7.65
CA ARG A 217 -18.94 11.18 8.88
C ARG A 217 -18.61 12.66 8.67
N SER A 218 -19.13 13.52 9.54
CA SER A 218 -18.97 14.99 9.42
C SER A 218 -17.54 15.46 9.71
N GLU A 219 -16.75 14.71 10.45
CA GLU A 219 -15.35 15.04 10.73
C GLU A 219 -14.44 14.74 9.55
N CYS A 220 -14.91 13.94 8.58
CA CYS A 220 -14.16 13.60 7.37
C CYS A 220 -14.07 14.83 6.46
N THR A 221 -12.87 15.36 6.29
CA THR A 221 -12.58 16.50 5.40
C THR A 221 -11.95 16.05 4.09
N THR A 222 -11.46 14.80 4.02
CA THR A 222 -10.80 14.27 2.82
C THR A 222 -11.20 12.83 2.56
N VAL A 223 -11.64 12.55 1.33
CA VAL A 223 -11.74 11.19 0.78
C VAL A 223 -10.56 10.98 -0.16
N SER A 224 -9.63 10.10 0.23
CA SER A 224 -8.41 9.82 -0.54
C SER A 224 -8.70 9.15 -1.88
N ASN A 225 -7.70 9.12 -2.74
CA ASN A 225 -7.80 8.47 -4.04
C ASN A 225 -8.20 6.99 -3.90
N LEU A 226 -8.93 6.48 -4.90
CA LEU A 226 -9.25 5.04 -5.05
C LEU A 226 -10.07 4.39 -3.90
N VAL A 227 -10.62 5.18 -2.96
CA VAL A 227 -11.27 4.64 -1.76
C VAL A 227 -12.40 3.65 -2.08
N PHE A 228 -13.26 3.97 -3.05
CA PHE A 228 -14.41 3.14 -3.45
C PHE A 228 -14.21 2.49 -4.82
N THR A 229 -12.97 2.28 -5.27
CA THR A 229 -12.71 1.63 -6.56
C THR A 229 -13.30 0.21 -6.58
N SER A 230 -14.04 -0.12 -7.65
CA SER A 230 -14.71 -1.41 -7.86
C SER A 230 -15.71 -1.81 -6.77
N ALA A 231 -16.10 -0.88 -5.89
CA ALA A 231 -16.99 -1.17 -4.77
C ALA A 231 -18.45 -1.43 -5.21
N THR A 232 -19.14 -2.31 -4.49
CA THR A 232 -20.53 -2.74 -4.74
C THR A 232 -21.58 -1.82 -4.11
N ILE A 233 -21.14 -0.80 -3.37
CA ILE A 233 -21.99 0.25 -2.80
C ILE A 233 -22.82 0.96 -3.89
N GLN A 234 -24.07 1.24 -3.58
CA GLN A 234 -25.01 1.89 -4.50
C GLN A 234 -25.26 3.36 -4.15
N THR A 235 -25.13 3.71 -2.87
CA THR A 235 -25.39 5.07 -2.38
C THR A 235 -24.31 5.48 -1.36
N VAL A 236 -23.75 6.68 -1.54
CA VAL A 236 -22.92 7.35 -0.53
C VAL A 236 -23.55 8.67 -0.15
N THR A 237 -23.74 8.85 1.16
CA THR A 237 -24.18 10.11 1.75
C THR A 237 -23.05 10.71 2.57
N PHE A 238 -23.10 12.03 2.75
CA PHE A 238 -22.12 12.77 3.53
C PHE A 238 -22.85 13.48 4.67
N SER A 239 -22.46 13.19 5.90
CA SER A 239 -22.80 14.03 7.05
C SER A 239 -22.10 15.37 6.87
N ASN A 240 -22.78 16.47 7.20
CA ASN A 240 -22.42 17.87 6.90
C ASN A 240 -20.99 18.26 7.35
N SER A 241 -19.97 17.86 6.58
CA SER A 241 -18.56 18.12 6.85
C SER A 241 -18.24 19.58 6.56
N PRO A 242 -17.39 20.27 7.33
CA PRO A 242 -17.13 21.70 7.14
C PRO A 242 -16.45 22.01 5.81
N GLU A 243 -15.53 21.14 5.35
CA GLU A 243 -14.77 21.30 4.11
C GLU A 243 -14.42 19.91 3.56
N LEU A 244 -15.00 19.54 2.41
CA LEU A 244 -14.79 18.22 1.82
C LEU A 244 -13.91 18.30 0.57
N ASN A 245 -12.83 17.54 0.57
CA ASN A 245 -11.96 17.30 -0.58
C ASN A 245 -12.09 15.84 -1.01
N VAL A 246 -12.38 15.60 -2.29
CA VAL A 246 -12.50 14.26 -2.87
C VAL A 246 -11.35 14.05 -3.85
N GLY A 247 -10.60 12.97 -3.65
CA GLY A 247 -9.44 12.60 -4.46
C GLY A 247 -9.79 12.08 -5.86
N ASP A 248 -8.77 11.61 -6.56
CA ASP A 248 -8.88 11.06 -7.91
C ASP A 248 -9.37 9.61 -7.87
N ASN A 249 -10.11 9.20 -8.90
CA ASN A 249 -10.55 7.81 -9.10
C ASN A 249 -11.36 7.21 -7.93
N VAL A 250 -11.98 8.05 -7.10
CA VAL A 250 -12.61 7.62 -5.83
C VAL A 250 -13.69 6.56 -6.04
N PHE A 251 -14.55 6.71 -7.04
CA PHE A 251 -15.64 5.78 -7.34
C PHE A 251 -15.39 4.95 -8.61
N THR A 252 -14.18 4.94 -9.17
CA THR A 252 -13.89 4.25 -10.43
C THR A 252 -14.36 2.79 -10.41
N GLU A 253 -15.11 2.36 -11.44
CA GLU A 253 -15.67 1.00 -11.57
C GLU A 253 -16.64 0.59 -10.45
N SER A 254 -17.08 1.50 -9.59
CA SER A 254 -18.06 1.20 -8.55
C SER A 254 -19.48 1.06 -9.09
N GLN A 255 -20.35 0.41 -8.30
CA GLN A 255 -21.77 0.22 -8.60
C GLN A 255 -22.66 1.37 -8.09
N VAL A 256 -22.06 2.51 -7.79
CA VAL A 256 -22.79 3.68 -7.28
C VAL A 256 -23.85 4.12 -8.29
N LYS A 257 -25.08 4.31 -7.82
CA LYS A 257 -26.22 4.76 -8.63
C LYS A 257 -26.45 6.25 -8.50
N THR A 258 -26.35 6.76 -7.28
CA THR A 258 -26.63 8.16 -6.99
C THR A 258 -25.63 8.70 -5.97
N ILE A 259 -25.16 9.93 -6.21
CA ILE A 259 -24.33 10.70 -5.28
C ILE A 259 -24.89 12.10 -5.13
N ASN A 260 -25.04 12.51 -3.87
CA ASN A 260 -25.35 13.89 -3.49
C ASN A 260 -24.20 14.43 -2.65
N PHE A 261 -23.36 15.25 -3.25
CA PHE A 261 -22.26 15.88 -2.53
C PHE A 261 -22.78 16.95 -1.56
N PRO A 262 -22.13 17.16 -0.40
CA PRO A 262 -22.50 18.24 0.50
C PRO A 262 -22.10 19.59 -0.09
N SER A 263 -22.80 20.67 0.29
CA SER A 263 -22.51 22.05 -0.16
C SER A 263 -21.08 22.51 0.19
N THR A 264 -20.43 21.82 1.11
CA THR A 264 -19.06 22.08 1.58
C THR A 264 -17.97 21.44 0.72
N LEU A 265 -18.33 20.75 -0.38
CA LEU A 265 -17.37 20.24 -1.36
C LEU A 265 -16.50 21.38 -1.92
N LYS A 266 -15.19 21.29 -1.70
CA LYS A 266 -14.17 22.25 -2.15
C LYS A 266 -13.40 21.76 -3.37
N LYS A 267 -13.15 20.45 -3.44
CA LYS A 267 -12.38 19.82 -4.51
C LYS A 267 -12.99 18.48 -4.88
N LEU A 268 -13.06 18.22 -6.19
CA LEU A 268 -13.34 16.92 -6.78
C LEU A 268 -12.11 16.50 -7.58
N GLY A 269 -11.73 15.22 -7.54
CA GLY A 269 -10.59 14.70 -8.30
C GLY A 269 -10.95 14.21 -9.70
N LYS A 270 -9.92 13.98 -10.51
CA LYS A 270 -10.03 13.45 -11.88
C LYS A 270 -10.60 12.03 -11.88
N GLN A 271 -11.27 11.65 -12.97
CA GLN A 271 -11.76 10.29 -13.19
C GLN A 271 -12.64 9.73 -12.05
N CYS A 272 -13.23 10.61 -11.23
CA CYS A 272 -13.88 10.25 -9.97
C CYS A 272 -14.94 9.16 -10.15
N PHE A 273 -15.71 9.18 -11.25
CA PHE A 273 -16.73 8.20 -11.59
C PHE A 273 -16.41 7.38 -12.86
N ARG A 274 -15.14 7.26 -13.26
CA ARG A 274 -14.76 6.51 -14.46
C ARG A 274 -15.31 5.08 -14.41
N ASN A 275 -15.93 4.61 -15.48
CA ASN A 275 -16.52 3.27 -15.59
C ASN A 275 -17.63 2.96 -14.55
N CYS A 276 -18.33 3.95 -14.00
CA CYS A 276 -19.48 3.71 -13.12
C CYS A 276 -20.72 3.31 -13.94
N LEU A 277 -20.84 2.03 -14.28
CA LEU A 277 -21.87 1.50 -15.19
C LEU A 277 -23.31 1.64 -14.67
N GLN A 278 -23.48 1.85 -13.36
CA GLN A 278 -24.79 1.99 -12.71
C GLN A 278 -25.14 3.44 -12.35
N LEU A 279 -24.24 4.40 -12.58
CA LEU A 279 -24.45 5.77 -12.15
C LEU A 279 -25.55 6.45 -12.96
N GLU A 280 -26.61 6.89 -12.30
CA GLU A 280 -27.79 7.51 -12.91
C GLU A 280 -27.84 9.03 -12.70
N LYS A 281 -27.37 9.50 -11.53
CA LYS A 281 -27.47 10.90 -11.12
C LYS A 281 -26.32 11.31 -10.20
N VAL A 282 -25.73 12.48 -10.47
CA VAL A 282 -24.82 13.18 -9.55
C VAL A 282 -25.32 14.60 -9.33
N SER A 283 -25.37 15.03 -8.05
CA SER A 283 -25.79 16.38 -7.69
C SER A 283 -24.76 17.08 -6.80
N PHE A 284 -24.65 18.39 -7.01
CA PHE A 284 -23.74 19.30 -6.32
C PHE A 284 -24.52 20.47 -5.66
N PRO A 285 -25.46 20.18 -4.74
CA PRO A 285 -26.33 21.21 -4.18
C PRO A 285 -25.54 22.25 -3.37
N GLY A 286 -25.57 23.51 -3.82
CA GLY A 286 -24.97 24.62 -3.09
C GLY A 286 -23.45 24.58 -2.96
N THR A 287 -22.75 23.75 -3.76
CA THR A 287 -21.29 23.66 -3.73
C THR A 287 -20.64 24.88 -4.40
N MET A 288 -19.40 25.16 -4.02
CA MET A 288 -18.61 26.28 -4.56
C MET A 288 -17.43 25.83 -5.43
N ILE A 289 -17.46 24.58 -5.92
CA ILE A 289 -16.45 24.09 -6.87
C ILE A 289 -16.54 24.88 -8.18
N THR A 290 -15.38 25.22 -8.75
CA THR A 290 -15.29 26.01 -9.98
C THR A 290 -15.05 25.17 -11.23
N GLU A 291 -14.74 23.88 -11.04
CA GLU A 291 -14.35 22.96 -12.11
C GLU A 291 -15.00 21.58 -11.90
N ILE A 292 -15.47 20.98 -13.01
CA ILE A 292 -15.63 19.53 -13.09
C ILE A 292 -14.35 18.95 -13.72
N PRO A 293 -13.58 18.13 -12.98
CA PRO A 293 -12.28 17.64 -13.42
C PRO A 293 -12.34 16.77 -14.68
N GLU A 294 -11.17 16.66 -15.31
CA GLU A 294 -10.93 15.78 -16.47
C GLU A 294 -11.46 14.35 -16.25
N GLU A 295 -12.16 13.85 -17.26
CA GLU A 295 -12.58 12.45 -17.41
C GLU A 295 -13.48 11.92 -16.28
N CYS A 296 -14.14 12.83 -15.55
CA CYS A 296 -14.90 12.51 -14.35
C CYS A 296 -16.00 11.46 -14.58
N PHE A 297 -16.62 11.41 -15.76
CA PHE A 297 -17.72 10.51 -16.10
C PHE A 297 -17.47 9.64 -17.35
N ILE A 298 -16.21 9.32 -17.67
CA ILE A 298 -15.91 8.36 -18.76
C ILE A 298 -16.71 7.07 -18.54
N ASN A 299 -17.37 6.59 -19.59
CA ASN A 299 -18.04 5.29 -19.61
C ASN A 299 -19.08 5.11 -18.48
N CYS A 300 -19.92 6.14 -18.30
CA CYS A 300 -21.10 6.12 -17.42
C CYS A 300 -22.40 6.06 -18.24
N PRO A 301 -22.74 4.91 -18.87
CA PRO A 301 -23.81 4.82 -19.88
C PRO A 301 -25.23 5.09 -19.33
N LYS A 302 -25.43 5.03 -18.00
CA LYS A 302 -26.72 5.28 -17.35
C LYS A 302 -26.88 6.71 -16.83
N LEU A 303 -25.84 7.55 -16.91
CA LEU A 303 -25.88 8.89 -16.35
C LEU A 303 -26.77 9.79 -17.21
N LYS A 304 -28.00 10.03 -16.73
CA LYS A 304 -29.02 10.78 -17.48
C LYS A 304 -29.01 12.27 -17.19
N SER A 305 -28.55 12.68 -16.01
CA SER A 305 -28.57 14.07 -15.59
C SER A 305 -27.45 14.39 -14.60
N ILE A 306 -26.89 15.59 -14.73
CA ILE A 306 -25.96 16.20 -13.80
C ILE A 306 -26.50 17.59 -13.47
N THR A 307 -26.55 17.94 -12.19
CA THR A 307 -26.91 19.30 -11.75
C THR A 307 -25.65 20.04 -11.32
N LEU A 308 -25.15 20.92 -12.18
CA LEU A 308 -23.97 21.74 -11.91
C LEU A 308 -24.31 22.91 -10.98
N PRO A 309 -23.42 23.28 -10.04
CA PRO A 309 -23.60 24.47 -9.22
C PRO A 309 -23.30 25.74 -10.04
N LYS A 310 -23.87 26.89 -9.63
CA LYS A 310 -23.70 28.19 -10.31
C LYS A 310 -22.24 28.68 -10.37
N SER A 311 -21.38 28.11 -9.55
CA SER A 311 -19.96 28.42 -9.40
C SER A 311 -19.06 27.79 -10.47
N ILE A 312 -19.55 26.83 -11.26
CA ILE A 312 -18.75 26.19 -12.33
C ILE A 312 -18.38 27.21 -13.41
N THR A 313 -17.09 27.31 -13.69
CA THR A 313 -16.53 28.11 -14.78
C THR A 313 -15.83 27.25 -15.84
N THR A 314 -15.43 26.03 -15.48
CA THR A 314 -14.64 25.14 -16.34
C THR A 314 -15.19 23.70 -16.32
N VAL A 315 -15.25 23.10 -17.51
CA VAL A 315 -15.62 21.69 -17.74
C VAL A 315 -14.58 21.10 -18.70
N ILE A 316 -13.81 20.12 -18.24
CA ILE A 316 -12.71 19.53 -19.04
C ILE A 316 -13.05 18.07 -19.36
N ARG A 317 -13.10 17.71 -20.66
CA ARG A 317 -13.17 16.32 -21.16
C ARG A 317 -14.04 15.41 -20.29
N LEU A 318 -15.33 15.74 -20.19
CA LEU A 318 -16.21 15.20 -19.16
C LEU A 318 -16.50 13.69 -19.32
N PHE A 319 -16.39 13.17 -20.55
CA PHE A 319 -16.74 11.82 -21.00
C PHE A 319 -15.60 11.13 -21.73
#